data_AF-A0A1N7HB19-F1
#
_entry.id   AF-A0A1N7HB19-F1
#
_cell.length_a   1.000
_cell.length_b   1.000
_cell.length_c   1.000
_cell.angle_alpha   90.00
_cell.angle_beta   90.00
_cell.angle_gamma   90.00
#
_symmetry.space_group_name_H-M   'P 1'
#
loop_
_entity.id
_entity.type
_entity.pdbx_description
1 polymer ?
#
loop_
_entity_poly.entity_id
_entity_poly.type
_entity_poly.pdbx_seq_one_letter_code
_entity_poly.pdbx_strand_id
1 'polypeptide(L)' 'MPTRAKGKPALGVYLTTSTGIRHGTGLFVLTLAGDRICAMTRFDDSVLPWFGLPRSLP' A
#
# COMPACT_ATOMS: atom_id res chain seq x y z
N MET A 1 -3.17 3.85 2.80
CA MET A 1 -2.75 3.91 4.22
C MET A 1 -1.24 3.66 4.33
N PRO A 2 -0.49 4.35 5.21
CA PRO A 2 0.95 4.13 5.38
C PRO A 2 1.27 2.86 6.18
N THR A 3 2.33 2.15 5.78
CA THR A 3 2.94 1.01 6.48
C THR A 3 4.44 0.94 6.13
N ARG A 4 5.16 -0.13 6.51
CA ARG A 4 6.59 -0.34 6.18
C ARG A 4 6.87 -1.73 5.66
N ALA A 5 7.76 -1.83 4.68
CA ALA A 5 8.31 -3.09 4.17
C ALA A 5 9.82 -3.14 4.42
N LYS A 6 10.24 -3.94 5.40
CA LYS A 6 11.65 -4.05 5.83
C LYS A 6 12.31 -2.67 6.04
N GLY A 7 11.64 -1.79 6.78
CA GLY A 7 12.10 -0.42 7.06
C GLY A 7 11.81 0.60 5.95
N LYS A 8 11.61 0.16 4.70
CA LYS A 8 11.24 1.05 3.59
C LYS A 8 9.79 1.54 3.71
N PRO A 9 9.48 2.80 3.35
CA PRO A 9 8.11 3.28 3.31
C PRO A 9 7.24 2.45 2.37
N ALA A 10 6.03 2.13 2.81
CA ALA A 10 5.05 1.41 2.01
C ALA A 10 3.65 2.04 2.16
N LEU A 11 2.84 1.93 1.10
CA LEU A 11 1.53 2.54 0.99
C LEU A 11 0.52 1.51 0.48
N GLY A 12 -0.50 1.22 1.28
CA GLY A 12 -1.69 0.47 0.83
C GLY A 12 -2.54 1.34 -0.09
N VAL A 13 -2.85 0.79 -1.26
CA VAL A 13 -3.64 1.43 -2.31
C VAL A 13 -5.07 0.94 -2.22
N TYR A 14 -6.02 1.86 -2.23
CA TYR A 14 -7.44 1.55 -2.16
C TYR A 14 -8.19 2.33 -3.22
N LEU A 15 -9.13 1.67 -3.90
CA LEU A 15 -10.05 2.32 -4.84
C LEU A 15 -11.43 2.43 -4.20
N THR A 16 -12.01 3.62 -4.30
CA THR A 16 -13.37 3.90 -3.84
C THR A 16 -14.38 3.31 -4.82
N THR A 17 -15.36 2.58 -4.29
CA THR A 17 -16.50 2.08 -5.07
C THR A 17 -17.71 3.01 -4.94
N SER A 18 -18.74 2.79 -5.76
CA SER A 18 -19.99 3.57 -5.72
C SER A 18 -20.74 3.45 -4.39
N THR A 19 -20.45 2.42 -3.58
CA THR A 19 -21.05 2.21 -2.26
C THR A 19 -20.30 2.94 -1.14
N GLY A 20 -19.23 3.67 -1.47
CA GLY A 20 -18.38 4.37 -0.50
C GLY A 20 -17.29 3.50 0.12
N ILE A 21 -17.43 2.17 0.04
CA ILE A 21 -16.39 1.24 0.51
C ILE A 21 -15.16 1.35 -0.39
N ARG A 22 -14.00 1.39 0.25
CA ARG A 22 -12.69 1.46 -0.40
C ARG A 22 -12.04 0.09 -0.38
N HIS A 23 -11.90 -0.53 -1.55
CA HIS A 23 -11.28 -1.85 -1.68
C HIS A 23 -9.78 -1.73 -1.88
N GLY A 24 -9.03 -2.50 -1.09
CA GLY A 24 -7.58 -2.60 -1.23
C GLY A 24 -7.24 -3.26 -2.57
N THR A 25 -6.39 -2.61 -3.35
CA THR A 25 -5.99 -3.09 -4.70
C THR A 25 -4.51 -3.41 -4.80
N GLY A 26 -3.74 -3.17 -3.73
CA GLY A 26 -2.34 -3.54 -3.66
C GLY A 26 -1.53 -2.70 -2.69
N LEU A 27 -0.22 -2.94 -2.71
CA LEU A 27 0.76 -2.25 -1.88
C LEU A 27 1.87 -1.69 -2.77
N PHE A 28 2.22 -0.42 -2.57
CA PHE A 28 3.45 0.16 -3.12
C PHE A 28 4.53 0.21 -2.05
N VAL A 29 5.72 -0.28 -2.38
CA VAL A 29 6.94 -0.06 -1.57
C VAL A 29 7.81 0.95 -2.29
N LEU A 30 8.16 2.02 -1.59
CA LEU A 30 9.02 3.08 -2.09
C LEU A 30 10.46 2.81 -1.65
N THR A 31 11.39 2.78 -2.58
CA THR A 31 12.82 2.82 -2.27
C THR A 31 13.30 4.26 -2.40
N LEU A 32 13.93 4.75 -1.34
CA LEU A 32 14.50 6.09 -1.28
C LEU A 32 16.01 6.03 -1.43
N ALA A 33 16.58 7.06 -2.04
CA ALA A 33 17.99 7.40 -1.99
C ALA A 33 18.09 8.84 -1.47
N GLY A 34 18.52 9.00 -0.21
CA GLY A 34 18.40 10.28 0.49
C GLY A 34 16.93 10.69 0.66
N ASP A 35 16.59 11.89 0.18
CA ASP A 35 15.25 12.49 0.24
C ASP A 35 14.43 12.26 -1.04
N ARG A 36 14.95 11.48 -2.01
CA ARG A 36 14.29 11.21 -3.29
C ARG A 36 13.81 9.77 -3.40
N ILE A 37 12.68 9.57 -4.07
CA ILE A 37 12.23 8.24 -4.52
C ILE A 37 13.09 7.84 -5.71
N CYS A 38 13.77 6.69 -5.63
CA CYS A 38 14.57 6.15 -6.73
C CYS A 38 13.95 4.89 -7.37
N ALA A 39 13.05 4.19 -6.67
CA ALA A 39 12.28 3.09 -7.24
C ALA A 39 10.94 2.88 -6.54
N MET A 40 9.99 2.27 -7.26
CA MET A 40 8.69 1.85 -6.72
C MET A 40 8.40 0.41 -7.14
N THR A 41 7.98 -0.42 -6.19
CA THR A 41 7.55 -1.81 -6.45
C THR A 41 6.09 -1.96 -6.06
N ARG A 42 5.30 -2.56 -6.95
CA ARG A 42 3.88 -2.87 -6.70
C ARG A 42 3.72 -4.36 -6.36
N PHE A 43 2.91 -4.62 -5.34
CA PHE A 43 2.38 -5.94 -5.01
C PHE A 43 0.87 -5.91 -5.15
N ASP A 44 0.27 -7.07 -5.43
CA ASP A 44 -1.18 -7.23 -5.47
C ASP A 44 -1.80 -7.14 -4.06
N ASP A 45 -3.12 -7.21 -3.96
CA ASP A 45 -3.86 -7.01 -2.71
C ASP A 45 -3.71 -8.18 -1.72
N SER A 46 -3.21 -9.35 -2.16
CA SER A 46 -3.04 -10.51 -1.30
C SER A 46 -2.04 -10.26 -0.17
N VAL A 47 -1.09 -9.34 -0.35
CA VAL A 47 -0.08 -9.02 0.66
C VAL A 47 -0.60 -8.09 1.75
N LEU A 48 -1.72 -7.40 1.55
CA LEU A 48 -2.23 -6.39 2.50
C LEU A 48 -2.32 -6.91 3.96
N PRO A 49 -2.86 -8.11 4.24
CA PRO A 49 -2.96 -8.62 5.61
C PRO A 49 -1.60 -8.82 6.28
N TRP A 50 -0.54 -9.12 5.53
CA TRP A 50 0.81 -9.29 6.07
C TRP A 50 1.40 -7.97 6.59
N PHE A 51 0.85 -6.84 6.14
CA PHE A 51 1.22 -5.49 6.58
C PHE A 51 0.23 -4.90 7.58
N GLY A 52 -0.68 -5.71 8.13
CA GLY A 52 -1.74 -5.25 9.05
C GLY A 52 -2.77 -4.35 8.38
N LEU A 53 -2.86 -4.38 7.04
CA LEU A 53 -3.79 -3.56 6.28
C LEU A 53 -5.07 -4.35 5.97
N PRO A 54 -6.25 -3.77 6.19
CA PRO A 54 -7.51 -4.44 5.86
C PRO A 54 -7.73 -4.49 4.35
N ARG A 55 -8.50 -5.47 3.86
CA ARG A 55 -8.86 -5.56 2.43
C ARG A 55 -9.93 -4.56 2.00
N SER A 56 -10.66 -4.00 2.96
CA SER A 56 -11.69 -3.01 2.73
C SER A 56 -11.65 -1.99 3.85
N LEU A 57 -11.86 -0.73 3.49
CA LEU A 57 -12.07 0.36 4.44
C LEU A 57 -13.48 0.90 4.25
N PRO A 58 -14.15 1.33 5.33
CA PRO A 58 -15.36 2.14 5.21
C PRO A 58 -15.07 3.46 4.49
#